data_AF-A0A8T3ZCV1-F1
#
_entry.id   AF-A0A8T3ZCV1-F1
#
_cell.length_a   1.000
_cell.length_b   1.000
_cell.length_c   1.000
_cell.angle_alpha   90.00
_cell.angle_beta   90.00
_cell.angle_gamma   90.00
#
_symmetry.space_group_name_H-M   'P 1'
#
loop_
_entity.id
_entity.type
_entity.pdbx_description
1 polymer ?
#
loop_
_entity_poly.entity_id
_entity_poly.type
_entity_poly.pdbx_seq_one_letter_code
_entity_poly.pdbx_strand_id
1 'polypeptide(L)'
;MGLGEILGGIFKGNPASKKGPKQKCPNCESIVFINEERCSKCGVHIKSMFRRKCPKCATLNELGSKNCSKCKYDFEAELERAKETEFVCPICGYKSESLLTRCPSCNTKFI
;
A
#
# COMPACT_ATOMS: atom_id res chain seq x y z
N MET A 1 30.80 17.11 45.50
CA MET A 1 30.84 15.63 45.49
C MET A 1 29.39 15.16 45.46
N GLY A 2 28.77 14.50 44.48
CA GLY A 2 29.03 14.10 43.08
C GLY A 2 27.70 14.26 42.29
N LEU A 3 27.65 14.37 40.95
CA LEU A 3 27.71 13.29 39.95
C LEU A 3 26.82 12.09 40.38
N GLY A 4 25.71 11.70 39.74
CA GLY A 4 25.17 11.95 38.41
C GLY A 4 24.57 10.63 37.91
N GLU A 5 23.24 10.52 37.82
CA GLU A 5 22.54 9.31 37.32
C GLU A 5 21.28 9.75 36.55
N ILE A 6 21.42 10.41 35.39
CA ILE A 6 21.32 9.82 34.04
C ILE A 6 20.70 8.43 33.92
N LEU A 7 19.51 8.43 33.28
CA LEU A 7 19.16 7.68 32.06
C LEU A 7 19.20 6.14 32.09
N GLY A 8 18.05 5.54 31.82
CA GLY A 8 18.01 4.12 31.45
C GLY A 8 16.64 3.60 31.02
N GLY A 9 15.88 4.36 30.22
CA GLY A 9 14.66 3.84 29.58
C GLY A 9 15.00 2.64 28.69
N ILE A 10 14.65 1.44 29.15
CA ILE A 10 14.83 0.18 28.44
C ILE A 10 13.84 0.15 27.26
N PHE A 11 14.24 0.69 26.12
CA PHE A 11 13.58 0.46 24.83
C PHE A 11 13.87 -0.97 24.39
N LYS A 12 13.02 -1.90 24.84
CA LYS A 12 12.98 -3.29 24.40
C LYS A 12 12.43 -3.33 22.97
N GLY A 13 13.30 -3.10 21.99
CA GLY A 13 13.00 -3.28 20.57
C GLY A 13 12.74 -4.75 20.27
N ASN A 14 11.50 -5.09 19.95
CA ASN A 14 11.12 -6.43 19.52
C ASN A 14 11.68 -6.68 18.11
N PRO A 15 12.37 -7.80 17.80
CA PRO A 15 12.81 -8.07 16.45
C PRO A 15 11.60 -8.35 15.56
N ALA A 16 11.15 -7.32 14.84
CA ALA A 16 10.12 -7.43 13.82
C ALA A 16 10.53 -8.52 12.82
N SER A 17 9.74 -9.59 12.77
CA SER A 17 9.94 -10.73 11.88
C SER A 17 10.07 -10.25 10.43
N LYS A 18 11.20 -10.54 9.79
CA LYS A 18 11.52 -10.20 8.40
C LYS A 18 10.65 -10.99 7.40
N LYS A 19 9.33 -10.70 7.36
CA LYS A 19 8.38 -11.28 6.42
C LYS A 19 7.59 -10.16 5.74
N GLY A 20 7.71 -10.03 4.43
CA GLY A 20 7.01 -9.02 3.64
C GLY A 20 7.66 -8.77 2.28
N PRO A 21 7.03 -7.98 1.39
CA PRO A 21 7.63 -7.57 0.14
C PRO A 21 8.87 -6.70 0.38
N LYS A 22 9.93 -6.98 -0.37
CA LYS A 22 11.19 -6.22 -0.37
C LYS A 22 11.04 -4.98 -1.25
N GLN A 23 11.57 -3.85 -0.78
CA GLN A 23 11.60 -2.57 -1.49
C GLN A 23 12.95 -1.89 -1.29
N LYS A 24 13.33 -0.97 -2.19
CA LYS A 24 14.53 -0.14 -1.99
C LYS A 24 14.22 0.99 -1.02
N CYS A 25 15.08 1.20 -0.04
CA CYS A 25 15.00 2.37 0.83
C CYS A 25 15.28 3.64 0.00
N PRO A 26 14.37 4.63 -0.06
CA PRO A 26 14.59 5.84 -0.86
C PRO A 26 15.70 6.74 -0.30
N ASN A 27 16.14 6.53 0.95
CA ASN A 27 17.19 7.34 1.58
C ASN A 27 18.61 6.79 1.38
N CYS A 28 18.77 5.47 1.31
CA CYS A 28 20.10 4.84 1.31
C CYS A 28 20.23 3.63 0.38
N GLU A 29 19.18 3.38 -0.41
CA GLU A 29 19.07 2.39 -1.48
C GLU A 29 19.22 0.93 -1.05
N SER A 30 19.39 0.66 0.25
CA SER A 30 19.40 -0.69 0.79
C SER A 30 18.06 -1.38 0.63
N ILE A 31 18.07 -2.68 0.40
CA ILE A 31 16.87 -3.51 0.37
C ILE A 31 16.30 -3.61 1.79
N VAL A 32 15.05 -3.20 1.96
CA VAL A 32 14.29 -3.23 3.22
C VAL A 32 12.97 -3.96 3.02
N PHE A 33 12.43 -4.53 4.08
CA PHE A 33 11.09 -5.09 4.09
C PHE A 33 10.09 -3.99 4.46
N ILE A 34 8.94 -3.93 3.78
CA ILE A 34 7.94 -2.89 4.05
C ILE A 34 7.34 -2.94 5.47
N ASN A 35 7.45 -4.12 6.11
CA ASN A 35 6.97 -4.39 7.46
C ASN A 35 8.02 -4.11 8.55
N GLU A 36 9.27 -3.77 8.19
CA GLU A 36 10.26 -3.34 9.17
C GLU A 36 9.91 -1.93 9.69
N GLU A 37 10.14 -1.66 10.97
CA GLU A 37 9.90 -0.33 11.53
C GLU A 37 10.94 0.68 11.03
N ARG A 38 12.20 0.27 10.97
CA ARG A 38 13.34 1.09 10.56
C ARG A 38 14.23 0.36 9.56
N CYS A 39 14.81 1.12 8.65
CA CYS A 39 15.86 0.63 7.75
C CYS A 39 17.10 0.21 8.55
N SER A 40 17.59 -1.02 8.38
CA SER A 40 18.78 -1.50 9.08
C SER A 40 20.08 -0.77 8.70
N LYS A 41 20.11 -0.05 7.57
CA LYS A 41 21.32 0.63 7.06
C LYS A 41 21.38 2.12 7.39
N CYS A 42 20.26 2.83 7.35
CA CYS A 42 20.22 4.27 7.63
C CYS A 42 19.34 4.68 8.82
N GLY A 43 18.66 3.72 9.48
CA GLY A 43 17.84 3.98 10.66
C GLY A 43 16.52 4.70 10.39
N VAL A 44 16.21 5.04 9.14
CA VAL A 44 15.00 5.79 8.80
C VAL A 44 13.73 4.94 9.00
N HIS A 45 12.66 5.57 9.48
CA HIS A 45 11.36 4.93 9.66
C HIS A 45 10.75 4.57 8.31
N ILE A 46 10.61 3.26 8.05
CA ILE A 46 10.09 2.72 6.79
C ILE A 46 8.66 3.18 6.56
N LYS A 47 7.80 3.13 7.58
CA LYS A 47 6.41 3.62 7.51
C LYS A 47 6.29 5.09 7.08
N SER A 48 7.29 5.92 7.41
CA SER A 48 7.28 7.33 7.01
C SER A 48 7.63 7.53 5.54
N MET A 49 8.37 6.60 4.94
CA MET A 49 8.82 6.65 3.54
C MET A 49 7.74 6.20 2.56
N PHE A 50 6.90 5.26 2.97
CA PHE A 50 5.84 4.74 2.11
C PHE A 50 4.50 5.37 2.49
N ARG A 51 4.13 6.42 1.76
CA ARG A 51 2.83 7.10 1.89
C ARG A 51 2.06 6.99 0.57
N ARG A 52 0.74 6.79 0.65
CA ARG A 52 -0.15 6.87 -0.51
C ARG A 52 -0.62 8.30 -0.72
N LYS A 53 -0.64 8.74 -1.97
CA LYS A 53 -1.23 10.04 -2.34
C LYS A 53 -2.73 9.87 -2.54
N CYS A 54 -3.54 10.71 -1.89
CA CYS A 54 -4.99 10.70 -2.09
C CYS A 54 -5.34 11.14 -3.52
N PRO A 55 -6.16 10.38 -4.27
CA PRO A 55 -6.51 10.73 -5.65
C PRO A 55 -7.43 11.95 -5.73
N LYS A 56 -8.19 12.27 -4.66
CA LYS A 56 -9.10 13.41 -4.62
C LYS A 56 -8.43 14.73 -4.22
N CYS A 57 -7.56 14.70 -3.21
CA CYS A 57 -7.03 15.93 -2.60
C CYS A 57 -5.50 15.99 -2.53
N ALA A 58 -4.79 15.03 -3.14
CA ALA A 58 -3.33 14.93 -3.18
C ALA A 58 -2.61 14.81 -1.81
N THR A 59 -3.35 14.71 -0.70
CA THR A 59 -2.77 14.54 0.64
C THR A 59 -2.02 13.21 0.76
N LEU A 60 -0.85 13.22 1.39
CA LEU A 60 -0.10 12.01 1.71
C LEU A 60 -0.68 11.34 2.96
N ASN A 61 -1.14 10.10 2.81
CA ASN A 61 -1.71 9.28 3.88
C ASN A 61 -0.84 8.04 4.10
N GLU A 62 -0.97 7.40 5.25
CA GLU A 62 -0.27 6.14 5.51
C GLU A 62 -0.78 5.04 4.57
N LEU A 63 0.10 4.11 4.19
CA LEU A 63 -0.27 2.98 3.33
C LEU A 63 -1.37 2.08 3.92
N GLY A 64 -1.63 2.12 5.23
CA GLY A 64 -2.69 1.33 5.87
C GLY A 64 -3.99 2.09 6.14
N SER A 65 -4.07 3.39 5.84
CA SER A 65 -5.26 4.19 6.16
C SER A 65 -6.46 3.75 5.31
N LYS A 66 -7.61 3.50 5.95
CA LYS A 66 -8.90 3.25 5.28
C LYS A 66 -9.44 4.47 4.57
N ASN A 67 -9.28 5.65 5.18
CA ASN A 67 -9.79 6.92 4.66
C ASN A 67 -8.69 7.97 4.61
N CYS A 68 -8.86 8.96 3.73
CA CYS A 68 -7.98 10.12 3.70
C CYS A 68 -8.18 10.98 4.95
N SER A 69 -7.08 11.35 5.61
CA SER A 69 -7.08 12.21 6.79
C SER A 69 -7.70 13.59 6.54
N LYS A 70 -7.52 14.15 5.34
CA LYS A 70 -8.00 15.48 4.95
C LYS A 70 -9.42 15.48 4.41
N CYS A 71 -9.69 14.74 3.34
CA CYS A 71 -10.96 14.81 2.62
C CYS A 71 -11.90 13.61 2.86
N LYS A 72 -11.54 12.71 3.78
CA LYS A 72 -12.31 11.49 4.13
C LYS A 72 -12.58 10.52 2.98
N TYR A 73 -11.92 10.69 1.84
CA TYR A 73 -12.01 9.77 0.70
C TYR A 73 -11.72 8.33 1.15
N ASP A 74 -12.61 7.41 0.83
CA ASP A 74 -12.55 6.02 1.23
C ASP A 74 -11.69 5.22 0.24
N PHE A 75 -10.53 4.75 0.72
CA PHE A 75 -9.60 3.96 -0.08
C PHE A 75 -10.03 2.50 -0.20
N GLU A 76 -10.76 1.98 0.78
CA GLU A 76 -11.19 0.58 0.83
C GLU A 76 -12.34 0.36 -0.17
N ALA A 77 -13.33 1.25 -0.20
CA ALA A 77 -14.43 1.24 -1.15
C ALA A 77 -13.99 1.46 -2.61
N GLU A 78 -12.91 2.21 -2.86
CA GLU A 78 -12.34 2.31 -4.20
C GLU A 78 -11.64 1.00 -4.60
N LEU A 79 -10.91 0.38 -3.68
CA LEU A 79 -10.25 -0.91 -3.93
C LEU A 79 -11.29 -2.00 -4.23
N GLU A 80 -12.41 -2.03 -3.52
CA GLU A 80 -13.52 -2.94 -3.80
C GLU A 80 -14.13 -2.68 -5.19
N ARG A 81 -14.47 -1.42 -5.52
CA ARG A 81 -14.96 -1.08 -6.88
C ARG A 81 -13.98 -1.42 -7.99
N ALA A 82 -12.68 -1.29 -7.74
CA ALA A 82 -11.65 -1.63 -8.71
C ALA A 82 -11.52 -3.15 -8.94
N LYS A 83 -12.00 -4.00 -8.03
CA LYS A 83 -12.09 -5.45 -8.26
C LYS A 83 -13.29 -5.81 -9.14
N GLU A 84 -14.36 -5.03 -9.09
CA GLU A 84 -15.56 -5.18 -9.92
C GLU A 84 -15.38 -4.55 -11.31
N THR A 85 -14.26 -4.78 -12.01
CA THR A 85 -14.16 -4.41 -13.43
C THR A 85 -15.03 -5.34 -14.26
N GLU A 86 -16.30 -4.96 -14.41
CA GLU A 86 -17.25 -5.65 -15.29
C GLU A 86 -16.92 -5.30 -16.76
N PHE A 87 -16.57 -6.32 -17.53
CA PHE A 87 -16.42 -6.22 -18.98
C PHE A 87 -17.79 -6.40 -19.63
N VAL A 88 -18.22 -5.41 -20.43
CA VAL A 88 -19.49 -5.46 -21.16
C VAL A 88 -19.22 -5.63 -22.66
N CYS A 89 -19.76 -6.69 -23.24
CA CYS A 89 -19.71 -6.92 -24.68
C CYS A 89 -20.51 -5.82 -25.42
N PRO A 90 -19.90 -5.01 -26.31
CA PRO A 90 -20.60 -3.96 -27.04
C PRO A 90 -21.63 -4.47 -28.06
N ILE A 91 -21.59 -5.76 -28.41
CA ILE A 91 -22.48 -6.34 -29.44
C ILE A 91 -23.78 -6.86 -28.83
N CYS A 92 -23.70 -7.56 -27.70
CA CYS A 92 -24.86 -8.21 -27.09
C CYS A 92 -25.14 -7.78 -25.64
N GLY A 93 -24.30 -6.93 -25.05
CA GLY A 93 -24.46 -6.47 -23.66
C GLY A 93 -24.08 -7.51 -22.61
N TYR A 94 -23.48 -8.65 -23.00
CA TYR A 94 -23.03 -9.67 -22.05
C TYR A 94 -21.97 -9.12 -21.09
N LYS A 95 -22.15 -9.36 -19.79
CA LYS A 95 -21.30 -8.90 -18.70
C LYS A 95 -20.41 -10.04 -18.20
N SER A 96 -19.11 -9.81 -18.06
CA SER A 96 -18.17 -10.75 -17.45
C SER A 96 -17.23 -10.07 -16.47
N GLU A 97 -16.89 -10.76 -15.38
CA GLU A 97 -15.93 -10.30 -14.36
C GLU A 97 -14.46 -10.47 -14.80
N SER A 98 -14.23 -11.01 -16.00
CA SER A 98 -12.92 -11.31 -16.55
C SER A 98 -12.80 -10.84 -17.99
N LEU A 99 -11.57 -10.50 -18.39
CA LEU A 99 -11.21 -10.16 -19.76
C LEU A 99 -11.22 -11.42 -20.61
N LEU A 100 -12.20 -11.52 -21.50
CA LEU A 100 -12.34 -12.64 -22.44
C LEU A 100 -11.90 -12.21 -23.83
N THR A 101 -11.26 -13.11 -24.58
CA THR A 101 -10.90 -12.87 -25.99
C THR A 101 -12.10 -13.01 -26.94
N ARG A 102 -13.15 -13.70 -26.47
CA ARG A 102 -14.42 -13.92 -27.17
C ARG A 102 -15.59 -13.81 -26.19
N CYS A 103 -16.70 -13.26 -26.65
CA CYS A 103 -17.95 -13.24 -25.90
C CYS A 103 -18.59 -14.64 -25.85
N PRO A 104 -18.91 -15.21 -24.69
CA PRO A 104 -19.57 -16.52 -24.62
C PRO A 104 -21.04 -16.47 -25.03
N SER A 105 -21.68 -15.29 -25.04
CA SER A 105 -23.09 -15.13 -25.39
C SER A 105 -23.31 -14.96 -26.90
N CYS A 106 -22.52 -14.12 -27.57
CA CYS A 106 -22.68 -13.83 -29.01
C CYS A 106 -21.49 -14.25 -29.87
N ASN A 107 -20.47 -14.89 -29.27
CA ASN A 107 -19.26 -15.39 -29.93
C ASN A 107 -18.40 -14.32 -30.65
N THR A 108 -18.70 -13.03 -30.44
CA THR A 108 -17.92 -11.94 -31.03
C THR A 108 -16.50 -11.95 -30.47
N LYS A 109 -15.52 -11.67 -31.33
CA LYS A 109 -14.10 -11.66 -30.98
C LYS A 109 -13.68 -10.22 -30.67
N PHE A 110 -12.92 -10.02 -29.59
CA PHE A 110 -12.48 -8.70 -29.15
C PHE A 110 -11.03 -8.36 -29.54
N ILE A 111 -10.42 -9.17 -30.42
CA ILE A 111 -9.07 -8.95 -30.98
C ILE A 111 -9.16 -8.35 -32.37
#